data_AF-A0A401Y7C2-F1
#
_entry.id   AF-A0A401Y7C2-F1
#
_cell.length_a   1.000
_cell.length_b   1.000
_cell.length_c   1.000
_cell.angle_alpha   90.00
_cell.angle_beta   90.00
_cell.angle_gamma   90.00
#
_symmetry.space_group_name_H-M   'P 1'
#
loop_
_entity.id
_entity.type
_entity.pdbx_description
1 polymer ?
#
loop_
_entity_poly.entity_id
_entity_poly.type
_entity_poly.pdbx_seq_one_letter_code
_entity_poly.pdbx_strand_id
1 'polypeptide(L)'
;MSWQIGLVCNAVIMVAYLLISLAIVVPLARSHQLRTNPLGAATAAIFFTCAVHHGSHAVHMLLPSLGLSDDEGLAMRVAWGWPLTIWDAVGAAVAVYYWTLRRNYSSLMQGAQLFEDLRAREQQALELNDSVLQGLVVAKMALDLGQPAKADVALTSSIDSASRIITNLLGSEHFAIELLRSSPAAVHRIVESDDPQAAVAAEVLAAHTHERPTP
;
A
#
# COMPACT_ATOMS: atom_id res chain seq x y z
N MET A 1 48.51 21.13 1.09
CA MET A 1 47.46 20.72 2.04
C MET A 1 46.05 20.87 1.46
N SER A 2 45.80 21.83 0.56
CA SER A 2 44.49 22.01 -0.09
C SER A 2 44.03 20.77 -0.86
N TRP A 3 44.85 20.24 -1.78
CA TRP A 3 44.48 19.09 -2.60
C TRP A 3 44.23 17.81 -1.78
N GLN A 4 44.92 17.62 -0.65
CA GLN A 4 44.65 16.48 0.25
C GLN A 4 43.25 16.56 0.86
N ILE A 5 42.84 17.76 1.27
CA ILE A 5 41.49 18.01 1.81
C ILE A 5 40.47 17.85 0.67
N GLY A 6 40.74 18.43 -0.50
CA GLY A 6 39.89 18.29 -1.69
C GLY A 6 39.68 16.83 -2.09
N LEU A 7 40.72 16.00 -2.09
CA LEU A 7 40.63 14.56 -2.31
C LEU A 7 39.66 13.90 -1.32
N VAL A 8 39.83 14.13 -0.02
CA VAL A 8 38.98 13.53 1.01
C VAL A 8 37.52 13.98 0.85
N CYS A 9 37.29 15.28 0.65
CA CYS A 9 35.95 15.81 0.46
C CYS A 9 35.27 15.23 -0.79
N ASN A 10 35.97 15.14 -1.93
CA ASN A 10 35.46 14.54 -3.15
C ASN A 10 35.16 13.04 -2.97
N ALA A 11 36.01 12.31 -2.23
CA ALA A 11 35.75 10.90 -1.90
C ALA A 11 34.50 10.74 -1.02
N VAL A 12 34.30 11.62 -0.03
CA VAL A 12 33.09 11.64 0.79
C VAL A 12 31.85 11.94 -0.06
N ILE A 13 31.90 12.92 -0.96
CA ILE A 13 30.80 13.25 -1.88
C ILE A 13 30.48 12.05 -2.77
N MET A 14 31.50 11.41 -3.35
CA MET A 14 31.33 10.21 -4.17
C MET A 14 30.56 9.12 -3.41
N VAL A 15 31.00 8.78 -2.20
CA VAL A 15 30.33 7.74 -1.39
C VAL A 15 28.90 8.16 -1.04
N ALA A 16 28.70 9.39 -0.55
CA ALA A 16 27.37 9.87 -0.17
C ALA A 16 26.39 9.86 -1.36
N TYR A 17 26.82 10.34 -2.53
CA TYR A 17 25.99 10.40 -3.73
C TYR A 17 25.69 9.01 -4.31
N LEU A 18 26.64 8.06 -4.26
CA LEU A 18 26.36 6.67 -4.61
C LEU A 18 25.31 6.06 -3.70
N LEU A 19 25.44 6.26 -2.39
CA LEU A 19 24.47 5.78 -1.40
C LEU A 19 23.08 6.39 -1.62
N ILE A 20 23.01 7.69 -1.90
CA ILE A 20 21.77 8.38 -2.25
C ILE A 20 21.15 7.77 -3.50
N SER A 21 21.93 7.61 -4.57
CA SER A 21 21.45 7.03 -5.82
C SER A 21 20.89 5.62 -5.60
N LEU A 22 21.62 4.75 -4.89
CA LEU A 22 21.16 3.40 -4.54
C LEU A 22 19.88 3.42 -3.71
N ALA A 23 19.77 4.33 -2.74
CA ALA A 23 18.55 4.47 -1.95
C ALA A 23 17.35 4.96 -2.76
N ILE A 24 17.53 5.58 -3.94
CA ILE A 24 16.42 5.89 -4.87
C ILE A 24 16.13 4.68 -5.77
N VAL A 25 17.17 4.15 -6.41
CA VAL A 25 17.03 3.09 -7.43
C VAL A 25 16.49 1.81 -6.83
N VAL A 26 16.96 1.37 -5.65
CA VAL A 26 16.57 0.07 -5.08
C VAL A 26 15.06 -0.02 -4.83
N PRO A 27 14.40 0.94 -4.15
CA PRO A 27 12.94 0.92 -4.01
C PRO A 27 12.21 0.98 -5.35
N LEU A 28 12.63 1.86 -6.27
CA LEU A 28 12.00 2.00 -7.59
C LEU A 28 12.13 0.73 -8.45
N ALA A 29 13.27 0.05 -8.37
CA ALA A 29 13.51 -1.21 -9.08
C ALA A 29 12.66 -2.32 -8.50
N ARG A 30 12.60 -2.44 -7.16
CA ARG A 30 11.78 -3.44 -6.46
C ARG A 30 10.29 -3.24 -6.69
N SER A 31 9.83 -2.01 -6.92
CA SER A 31 8.44 -1.70 -7.25
C SER A 31 8.15 -1.64 -8.76
N HIS A 32 9.14 -1.96 -9.62
CA HIS A 32 9.04 -1.84 -11.08
C HIS A 32 8.66 -0.45 -11.61
N GLN A 33 8.94 0.61 -10.83
CA GLN A 33 8.58 2.00 -11.12
C GLN A 33 9.65 2.79 -11.87
N LEU A 34 10.79 2.19 -12.24
CA LEU A 34 11.88 2.92 -12.91
C LEU A 34 11.47 3.64 -14.20
N ARG A 35 10.49 3.12 -14.94
CA ARG A 35 9.97 3.73 -16.17
C ARG A 35 8.73 4.60 -15.94
N THR A 36 7.92 4.26 -14.95
CA THR A 36 6.66 4.95 -14.66
C THR A 36 6.83 6.14 -13.72
N ASN A 37 7.97 6.21 -13.02
CA ASN A 37 8.39 7.34 -12.20
C ASN A 37 9.66 7.99 -12.79
N PRO A 38 9.53 8.77 -13.89
CA PRO A 38 10.67 9.36 -14.58
C PRO A 38 11.42 10.39 -13.71
N LEU A 39 10.72 11.04 -12.77
CA LEU A 39 11.32 12.00 -11.87
C LEU A 39 12.34 11.33 -10.93
N GLY A 40 11.93 10.24 -10.26
CA GLY A 40 12.82 9.49 -9.38
C GLY A 40 14.00 8.86 -10.11
N ALA A 41 13.77 8.33 -11.31
CA ALA A 41 14.84 7.79 -12.16
C ALA A 41 15.84 8.88 -12.58
N ALA A 42 15.37 10.07 -12.99
CA ALA A 42 16.23 11.19 -13.33
C ALA A 42 17.05 11.69 -12.12
N THR A 43 16.44 11.81 -10.94
CA THR A 43 17.15 12.19 -9.72
C THR A 43 18.25 11.18 -9.36
N ALA A 44 17.96 9.87 -9.46
CA ALA A 44 18.95 8.83 -9.25
C ALA A 44 20.13 8.93 -10.23
N ALA A 45 19.85 9.21 -11.50
CA ALA A 45 20.86 9.37 -12.54
C ALA A 45 21.76 10.59 -12.27
N ILE A 46 21.18 11.73 -11.89
CA ILE A 46 21.94 12.94 -11.53
C ILE A 46 22.94 12.65 -10.40
N PHE A 47 22.46 12.06 -9.29
CA PHE A 47 23.35 11.70 -8.17
C PHE A 47 24.43 10.70 -8.59
N PHE A 48 24.09 9.72 -9.43
CA PHE A 48 25.06 8.77 -9.95
C PHE A 48 26.15 9.44 -10.77
N THR A 49 25.79 10.30 -11.74
CA THR A 49 26.77 11.00 -12.56
C THR A 49 27.66 11.92 -11.75
N CYS A 50 27.10 12.60 -10.74
CA CYS A 50 27.88 13.45 -9.84
C CYS A 50 28.83 12.61 -8.98
N ALA A 51 28.38 11.45 -8.48
CA ALA A 51 29.24 10.51 -7.76
C ALA A 51 30.45 10.10 -8.61
N VAL A 52 30.24 9.72 -9.87
CA VAL A 52 31.32 9.35 -10.80
C VAL A 52 32.28 10.53 -11.01
N HIS A 53 31.77 11.74 -11.21
CA HIS A 53 32.58 12.95 -11.39
C HIS A 53 33.44 13.29 -10.16
N HIS A 54 32.87 13.29 -8.96
CA HIS A 54 33.65 13.52 -7.73
C HIS A 54 34.61 12.35 -7.45
N GLY A 55 34.20 11.13 -7.78
CA GLY A 55 35.05 9.95 -7.69
C GLY A 55 36.26 10.03 -8.62
N SER A 56 36.08 10.47 -9.88
CA SER A 56 37.19 10.65 -10.81
C SER A 56 38.18 11.69 -10.31
N HIS A 57 37.70 12.80 -9.73
CA HIS A 57 38.58 13.80 -9.10
C HIS A 57 39.40 13.19 -7.96
N ALA A 58 38.75 12.45 -7.06
CA ALA A 58 39.44 11.81 -5.95
C ALA A 58 40.49 10.78 -6.42
N VAL A 59 40.15 9.98 -7.44
CA VAL A 59 41.04 8.97 -8.02
C VAL A 59 42.25 9.61 -8.70
N HIS A 60 42.06 10.56 -9.62
CA HIS A 60 43.18 11.25 -10.28
C HIS A 60 44.07 12.02 -9.29
N MET A 61 43.48 12.60 -8.23
CA MET A 61 44.28 13.18 -7.14
C MET A 61 45.03 12.11 -6.33
N LEU A 62 44.59 10.85 -6.28
CA LEU A 62 45.23 9.78 -5.51
C LEU A 62 46.30 9.02 -6.31
N LEU A 63 46.08 8.77 -7.60
CA LEU A 63 46.91 7.92 -8.47
C LEU A 63 48.42 8.24 -8.40
N PRO A 64 48.88 9.51 -8.49
CA PRO A 64 50.31 9.81 -8.39
C PRO A 64 50.96 9.43 -7.05
N SER A 65 50.18 9.27 -5.98
CA SER A 65 50.69 8.82 -4.66
C SER A 65 50.91 7.31 -4.60
N LEU A 66 50.33 6.55 -5.54
CA LEU A 66 50.47 5.09 -5.63
C LEU A 66 51.62 4.67 -6.55
N GLY A 67 52.43 5.62 -7.03
CA GLY A 67 53.52 5.36 -7.96
C GLY A 67 53.09 5.17 -9.42
N LEU A 68 51.81 5.44 -9.73
CA LEU A 68 51.31 5.46 -11.10
C LEU A 68 51.60 6.84 -11.70
N SER A 69 52.36 6.87 -12.80
CA SER A 69 52.67 8.11 -13.52
C SER A 69 51.40 8.66 -14.16
N ASP A 70 50.80 9.65 -13.51
CA ASP A 70 49.61 10.36 -13.96
C ASP A 70 49.90 11.87 -13.95
N ASP A 71 50.40 12.38 -15.08
CA ASP A 71 50.76 13.79 -15.26
C ASP A 71 49.52 14.71 -15.08
N GLU A 72 48.35 14.23 -15.48
CA GLU A 72 47.08 14.93 -15.30
C GLU A 72 46.72 15.01 -13.82
N GLY A 73 46.90 13.92 -13.07
CA GLY A 73 46.72 13.90 -11.61
C GLY A 73 47.66 14.85 -10.87
N LEU A 74 48.94 14.95 -11.30
CA LEU A 74 49.90 15.91 -10.73
C LEU A 74 49.51 17.35 -11.06
N ALA A 75 49.15 17.65 -12.31
CA ALA A 75 48.67 18.97 -12.72
C ALA A 75 47.41 19.37 -11.93
N MET A 76 46.50 18.42 -11.71
CA MET A 76 45.28 18.63 -10.95
C MET A 76 45.57 18.96 -9.49
N ARG A 77 46.50 18.28 -8.82
CA ARG A 77 46.94 18.62 -7.45
C ARG A 77 47.50 20.04 -7.33
N VAL A 78 48.22 20.50 -8.35
CA VAL A 78 48.78 21.86 -8.41
C VAL A 78 47.67 22.89 -8.60
N ALA A 79 46.69 22.60 -9.46
CA ALA A 79 45.55 23.46 -9.72
C ALA A 79 44.52 23.49 -8.57
N TRP A 80 44.47 22.47 -7.70
CA TRP A 80 43.51 22.36 -6.60
C TRP A 80 43.83 23.29 -5.42
N GLY A 81 43.52 24.57 -5.61
CA GLY A 81 43.66 25.61 -4.59
C GLY A 81 42.56 25.60 -3.52
N TRP A 82 42.68 26.52 -2.57
CA TRP A 82 41.73 26.72 -1.48
C TRP A 82 40.29 27.01 -1.92
N PRO A 83 40.02 27.81 -2.98
CA PRO A 83 38.64 28.09 -3.39
C PRO A 83 37.85 26.81 -3.76
N LEU A 84 38.46 25.91 -4.53
CA LEU A 84 37.86 24.62 -4.89
C LEU A 84 37.69 23.73 -3.65
N THR A 85 38.73 23.66 -2.82
CA THR A 85 38.73 22.85 -1.59
C THR A 85 37.62 23.27 -0.61
N ILE A 86 37.37 24.58 -0.46
CA ILE A 86 36.29 25.08 0.40
C ILE A 86 34.93 24.66 -0.15
N TRP A 87 34.73 24.73 -1.46
CA TRP A 87 33.48 24.29 -2.07
C TRP A 87 33.29 22.78 -1.95
N ASP A 88 34.36 21.99 -2.09
CA ASP A 88 34.32 20.55 -1.85
C ASP A 88 33.94 20.23 -0.39
N ALA A 89 34.46 20.99 0.58
CA ALA A 89 34.12 20.82 1.99
C ALA A 89 32.65 21.15 2.27
N VAL A 90 32.13 22.24 1.70
CA VAL A 90 30.70 22.59 1.77
C VAL A 90 29.85 21.51 1.11
N GLY A 91 30.23 21.06 -0.09
CA GLY A 91 29.55 20.00 -0.83
C GLY A 91 29.51 18.68 -0.05
N ALA A 92 30.62 18.29 0.57
CA ALA A 92 30.70 17.10 1.41
C ALA A 92 29.79 17.21 2.64
N ALA A 93 29.78 18.37 3.32
CA ALA A 93 28.91 18.61 4.46
C ALA A 93 27.43 18.51 4.08
N VAL A 94 27.03 19.14 2.97
CA VAL A 94 25.65 19.08 2.45
C VAL A 94 25.28 17.67 2.02
N ALA A 95 26.18 16.94 1.34
CA ALA A 95 25.94 15.57 0.90
C ALA A 95 25.71 14.63 2.09
N VAL A 96 26.53 14.75 3.14
CA VAL A 96 26.37 13.97 4.37
C VAL A 96 25.07 14.36 5.08
N TYR A 97 24.78 15.67 5.21
CA TYR A 97 23.54 16.14 5.83
C TYR A 97 22.28 15.65 5.09
N TYR A 98 22.29 15.69 3.76
CA TYR A 98 21.18 15.17 2.98
C TYR A 98 21.06 13.65 3.10
N TRP A 99 22.18 12.92 3.10
CA TRP A 99 22.17 11.46 3.28
C TRP A 99 21.61 11.07 4.66
N THR A 100 21.98 11.78 5.73
CA THR A 100 21.43 11.52 7.07
C THR A 100 19.95 11.82 7.13
N LEU A 101 19.50 12.94 6.54
CA LEU A 101 18.07 13.27 6.43
C LEU A 101 17.32 12.18 5.66
N ARG A 102 17.85 11.74 4.52
CA ARG A 102 17.24 10.69 3.71
C ARG A 102 17.11 9.38 4.49
N ARG A 103 18.16 8.96 5.21
CA ARG A 103 18.14 7.73 6.00
C ARG A 103 17.12 7.79 7.15
N ASN A 104 17.03 8.93 7.83
CA ASN A 104 16.18 9.08 9.02
C ASN A 104 14.70 9.31 8.67
N TYR A 105 14.41 9.98 7.54
CA TYR A 105 13.04 10.31 7.13
C TYR A 105 12.48 9.33 6.08
N SER A 106 13.29 8.44 5.49
CA SER A 106 12.80 7.37 4.61
C SER A 106 11.80 6.44 5.30
N SER A 107 11.92 6.23 6.62
CA SER A 107 10.95 5.46 7.40
C SER A 107 9.59 6.17 7.49
N LEU A 108 9.59 7.50 7.53
CA LEU A 108 8.38 8.31 7.55
C LEU A 108 7.68 8.35 6.18
N MET A 109 8.45 8.34 5.08
CA MET A 109 7.88 8.23 3.73
C MET A 109 7.22 6.86 3.46
N GLN A 110 7.73 5.78 4.07
CA GLN A 110 7.05 4.49 4.08
C GLN A 110 5.74 4.55 4.88
N GLY A 111 5.71 5.31 5.98
CA GLY A 111 4.49 5.60 6.73
C GLY A 111 3.44 6.35 5.89
N ALA A 112 3.85 7.35 5.11
CA ALA A 112 2.94 8.06 4.20
C ALA A 112 2.29 7.11 3.19
N GLN A 113 3.08 6.29 2.48
CA GLN A 113 2.52 5.30 1.55
C GLN A 113 1.53 4.32 2.21
N LEU A 114 1.77 3.93 3.47
CA LEU A 114 0.82 3.13 4.25
C LEU A 114 -0.48 3.91 4.53
N PHE A 115 -0.41 5.21 4.82
CA PHE A 115 -1.60 6.04 5.00
C PHE A 115 -2.42 6.19 3.71
N GLU A 116 -1.75 6.38 2.57
CA GLU A 116 -2.42 6.39 1.27
C GLU A 116 -3.11 5.05 0.96
N ASP A 117 -2.47 3.92 1.27
CA ASP A 117 -3.07 2.58 1.13
C ASP A 117 -4.27 2.39 2.08
N LEU A 118 -4.16 2.82 3.34
CA LEU A 118 -5.27 2.77 4.30
C LEU A 118 -6.47 3.61 3.85
N ARG A 119 -6.24 4.83 3.34
CA ARG A 119 -7.30 5.68 2.78
C ARG A 119 -7.98 5.05 1.57
N ALA A 120 -7.20 4.40 0.69
CA ALA A 120 -7.76 3.71 -0.47
C ALA A 120 -8.65 2.54 -0.04
N ARG A 121 -8.22 1.75 0.96
CA ARG A 121 -9.01 0.65 1.53
C ARG A 121 -10.27 1.14 2.23
N GLU A 122 -10.19 2.25 2.97
CA GLU A 122 -11.35 2.88 3.62
C GLU A 122 -12.39 3.34 2.58
N GLN A 123 -11.95 4.01 1.51
CA GLN A 123 -12.84 4.42 0.42
C GLN A 123 -13.51 3.22 -0.25
N GLN A 124 -12.78 2.13 -0.51
CA GLN A 124 -13.35 0.91 -1.07
C GLN A 124 -14.37 0.24 -0.13
N ALA A 125 -14.13 0.25 1.19
CA ALA A 125 -15.08 -0.27 2.16
C ALA A 125 -16.38 0.54 2.21
N LEU A 126 -16.29 1.87 2.06
CA LEU A 126 -17.46 2.74 1.96
C LEU A 126 -18.25 2.50 0.66
N GLU A 127 -17.57 2.35 -0.47
CA GLU A 127 -18.20 2.05 -1.77
C GLU A 127 -18.92 0.69 -1.76
N LEU A 128 -18.34 -0.32 -1.08
CA LEU A 128 -18.98 -1.61 -0.85
C LEU A 128 -20.27 -1.44 -0.01
N ASN A 129 -20.21 -0.69 1.07
CA ASN A 129 -21.34 -0.48 1.97
C ASN A 129 -22.52 0.19 1.22
N ASP A 130 -22.25 1.25 0.46
CA ASP A 130 -23.26 1.97 -0.31
C ASP A 130 -23.89 1.09 -1.39
N SER A 131 -23.06 0.40 -2.19
CA SER A 131 -23.53 -0.47 -3.28
C SER A 131 -24.41 -1.61 -2.76
N VAL A 132 -24.02 -2.24 -1.64
CA VAL A 132 -24.78 -3.35 -1.05
C VAL A 132 -26.04 -2.85 -0.35
N LEU A 133 -25.97 -1.76 0.42
CA LEU A 133 -27.14 -1.18 1.08
C LEU A 133 -28.18 -0.75 0.06
N GLN A 134 -27.76 -0.05 -1.01
CA GLN A 134 -28.68 0.45 -2.02
C GLN A 134 -29.46 -0.70 -2.66
N GLY A 135 -28.78 -1.77 -3.08
CA GLY A 135 -29.49 -2.89 -3.69
C GLY A 135 -30.30 -3.73 -2.70
N LEU A 136 -29.93 -3.79 -1.42
CA LEU A 136 -30.79 -4.34 -0.37
C LEU A 136 -32.07 -3.50 -0.15
N VAL A 137 -31.97 -2.18 -0.18
CA VAL A 137 -33.13 -1.28 -0.10
C VAL A 137 -34.06 -1.48 -1.29
N VAL A 138 -33.51 -1.57 -2.51
CA VAL A 138 -34.29 -1.84 -3.73
C VAL A 138 -34.97 -3.21 -3.65
N ALA A 139 -34.26 -4.25 -3.20
CA ALA A 139 -34.82 -5.58 -3.04
C ALA A 139 -35.97 -5.58 -2.01
N LYS A 140 -35.78 -4.93 -0.86
CA LYS A 140 -36.83 -4.79 0.15
C LYS A 140 -38.06 -4.06 -0.40
N MET A 141 -37.87 -2.93 -1.09
CA MET A 141 -38.97 -2.18 -1.68
C MET A 141 -39.73 -3.00 -2.73
N ALA A 142 -39.03 -3.79 -3.55
CA ALA A 142 -39.65 -4.67 -4.52
C ALA A 142 -40.48 -5.78 -3.85
N LEU A 143 -40.01 -6.34 -2.72
CA LEU A 143 -40.79 -7.29 -1.92
C LEU A 143 -42.04 -6.63 -1.31
N ASP A 144 -41.90 -5.44 -0.73
CA ASP A 144 -43.02 -4.69 -0.13
C ASP A 144 -44.11 -4.37 -1.18
N LEU A 145 -43.74 -4.25 -2.46
CA LEU A 145 -44.66 -4.02 -3.59
C LEU A 145 -45.16 -5.31 -4.26
N GLY A 146 -44.85 -6.49 -3.73
CA GLY A 146 -45.25 -7.77 -4.30
C GLY A 146 -44.58 -8.11 -5.64
N GLN A 147 -43.36 -7.59 -5.89
CA GLN A 147 -42.58 -7.79 -7.12
C GLN A 147 -41.36 -8.69 -6.87
N PRO A 148 -41.54 -9.99 -6.57
CA PRO A 148 -40.45 -10.88 -6.14
C PRO A 148 -39.36 -11.04 -7.21
N ALA A 149 -39.73 -11.09 -8.49
CA ALA A 149 -38.76 -11.19 -9.58
C ALA A 149 -37.78 -9.99 -9.62
N LYS A 150 -38.23 -8.78 -9.28
CA LYS A 150 -37.34 -7.61 -9.19
C LYS A 150 -36.48 -7.63 -7.94
N ALA A 151 -37.00 -8.17 -6.83
CA ALA A 151 -36.24 -8.34 -5.61
C ALA A 151 -35.06 -9.29 -5.83
N ASP A 152 -35.29 -10.43 -6.49
CA ASP A 152 -34.23 -11.39 -6.81
C ASP A 152 -33.14 -10.80 -7.71
N VAL A 153 -33.53 -10.02 -8.72
CA VAL A 153 -32.58 -9.33 -9.61
C VAL A 153 -31.73 -8.32 -8.83
N ALA A 154 -32.36 -7.50 -7.97
CA ALA A 154 -31.64 -6.52 -7.16
C ALA A 154 -30.69 -7.19 -6.15
N LEU A 155 -31.13 -8.27 -5.50
CA LEU A 155 -30.31 -9.02 -4.55
C LEU A 155 -29.10 -9.67 -5.21
N THR A 156 -29.32 -10.32 -6.36
CA THR A 156 -28.26 -10.97 -7.15
C THR A 156 -27.24 -9.94 -7.62
N SER A 157 -27.70 -8.79 -8.12
CA SER A 157 -26.81 -7.70 -8.52
C SER A 157 -25.96 -7.15 -7.37
N SER A 158 -26.52 -7.01 -6.16
CA SER A 158 -25.77 -6.58 -4.97
C SER A 158 -24.71 -7.60 -4.56
N ILE A 159 -25.07 -8.89 -4.56
CA ILE A 159 -24.17 -9.98 -4.22
C ILE A 159 -23.01 -10.05 -5.23
N ASP A 160 -23.31 -9.98 -6.52
CA ASP A 160 -22.29 -10.00 -7.58
C ASP A 160 -21.35 -8.79 -7.53
N SER A 161 -21.88 -7.62 -7.16
CA SER A 161 -21.08 -6.41 -6.94
C SER A 161 -20.16 -6.60 -5.73
N ALA A 162 -20.71 -7.05 -4.61
CA ALA A 162 -19.94 -7.33 -3.39
C ALA A 162 -18.84 -8.37 -3.62
N SER A 163 -19.16 -9.47 -4.30
CA SER A 163 -18.18 -10.52 -4.62
C SER A 163 -17.05 -10.01 -5.51
N ARG A 164 -17.34 -9.17 -6.51
CA ARG A 164 -16.29 -8.56 -7.34
C ARG A 164 -15.39 -7.62 -6.54
N ILE A 165 -15.96 -6.74 -5.72
CA ILE A 165 -15.19 -5.80 -4.90
C ILE A 165 -14.33 -6.55 -3.88
N ILE A 166 -14.88 -7.57 -3.20
CA ILE A 166 -14.13 -8.42 -2.25
C ILE A 166 -13.00 -9.19 -2.96
N THR A 167 -13.26 -9.73 -4.16
CA THR A 167 -12.25 -10.41 -4.97
C THR A 167 -11.11 -9.45 -5.34
N ASN A 168 -11.44 -8.21 -5.71
CA ASN A 168 -10.45 -7.19 -6.00
C ASN A 168 -9.65 -6.77 -4.74
N LEU A 169 -10.29 -6.74 -3.57
CA LEU A 169 -9.66 -6.41 -2.29
C LEU A 169 -8.71 -7.51 -1.79
N LEU A 170 -9.06 -8.78 -2.01
CA LEU A 170 -8.25 -9.92 -1.55
C LEU A 170 -7.11 -10.27 -2.52
N GLY A 171 -7.17 -9.80 -3.77
CA GLY A 171 -6.14 -10.06 -4.77
C GLY A 171 -6.11 -11.52 -5.23
N SER A 172 -5.54 -11.75 -6.41
CA SER A 172 -5.44 -13.07 -7.06
C SER A 172 -4.46 -14.05 -6.39
N GLU A 173 -4.18 -13.92 -5.10
CA GLU A 173 -3.62 -15.02 -4.34
C GLU A 173 -4.80 -15.81 -3.78
N HIS A 174 -5.00 -17.01 -4.30
CA HIS A 174 -5.90 -18.01 -3.73
C HIS A 174 -5.45 -18.29 -2.28
N PHE A 175 -5.85 -17.44 -1.34
CA PHE A 175 -6.14 -17.93 -0.01
C PHE A 175 -7.23 -18.96 -0.22
N ALA A 176 -6.92 -20.21 0.10
CA ALA A 176 -7.91 -21.27 0.21
C ALA A 176 -8.88 -20.82 1.31
N ILE A 177 -9.90 -20.06 0.92
CA ILE A 177 -11.00 -19.69 1.79
C ILE A 177 -11.70 -21.01 2.08
N GLU A 178 -11.37 -21.58 3.22
CA GLU A 178 -12.13 -22.65 3.82
C GLU A 178 -13.54 -22.09 4.06
N LEU A 179 -14.48 -22.53 3.22
CA LEU A 179 -15.87 -22.11 3.30
C LEU A 179 -16.40 -22.47 4.70
N LEU A 180 -16.59 -21.45 5.54
CA LEU A 180 -17.18 -21.58 6.89
C LEU A 180 -18.56 -22.25 6.90
N ARG A 181 -19.21 -22.35 5.73
CA ARG A 181 -20.40 -23.18 5.50
C ARG A 181 -20.26 -23.99 4.22
N SER A 182 -20.34 -25.30 4.37
CA SER A 182 -20.40 -26.29 3.27
C SER A 182 -21.83 -26.73 2.93
N SER A 183 -22.85 -26.22 3.64
CA SER A 183 -24.25 -26.62 3.49
C SER A 183 -25.16 -25.39 3.33
N PRO A 184 -26.15 -25.43 2.41
CA PRO A 184 -27.15 -24.37 2.26
C PRO A 184 -27.89 -24.10 3.56
N ALA A 185 -28.29 -22.84 3.79
CA ALA A 185 -29.15 -22.51 4.92
C ALA A 185 -30.49 -23.23 4.78
N ALA A 186 -30.87 -24.02 5.78
CA ALA A 186 -32.17 -24.68 5.81
C ALA A 186 -33.28 -23.62 5.93
N VAL A 187 -34.07 -23.47 4.87
CA VAL A 187 -35.29 -22.65 4.92
C VAL A 187 -36.32 -23.44 5.70
N HIS A 188 -36.51 -23.10 6.97
CA HIS A 188 -37.62 -23.66 7.74
C HIS A 188 -38.90 -23.06 7.18
N ARG A 189 -39.55 -23.79 6.26
CA ARG A 189 -40.92 -23.48 5.86
C ARG A 189 -41.75 -23.68 7.13
N ILE A 190 -42.26 -22.60 7.71
CA ILE A 190 -43.31 -22.68 8.73
C ILE A 190 -44.52 -23.21 7.97
N VAL A 191 -44.77 -24.52 8.09
CA VAL A 191 -46.03 -25.11 7.64
C VAL A 191 -47.02 -24.78 8.74
N GLU A 192 -47.79 -23.71 8.54
CA GLU A 192 -48.97 -23.46 9.34
C GLU A 192 -49.93 -24.62 9.06
N SER A 193 -50.13 -25.50 10.05
CA SER A 193 -50.98 -26.67 9.93
C SER A 193 -52.44 -26.20 9.85
N ASP A 194 -52.95 -26.15 8.63
CA ASP A 194 -54.34 -25.85 8.31
C ASP A 194 -55.23 -27.09 8.57
N ASP A 195 -55.11 -27.67 9.77
CA ASP A 195 -55.96 -28.78 10.21
C ASP A 195 -57.08 -28.26 11.13
N PRO A 196 -58.28 -27.95 10.58
CA PRO A 196 -59.40 -27.45 11.35
C PRO A 196 -59.91 -28.44 12.42
N GLN A 197 -59.46 -29.71 12.43
CA GLN A 197 -59.89 -30.67 13.46
C GLN A 197 -59.13 -30.53 14.78
N ALA A 198 -57.91 -29.99 14.79
CA ALA A 198 -57.13 -29.79 16.02
C ALA A 198 -57.67 -28.65 16.90
N ALA A 199 -58.24 -27.61 16.28
CA ALA A 199 -58.81 -26.47 16.99
C ALA A 199 -60.10 -26.85 17.77
N VAL A 200 -60.94 -27.69 17.20
CA VAL A 200 -62.21 -28.11 17.83
C VAL A 200 -61.97 -29.03 19.04
N ALA A 201 -60.92 -29.86 19.00
CA ALA A 201 -60.57 -30.74 20.12
C ALA A 201 -60.08 -29.97 21.35
N ALA A 202 -59.38 -28.84 21.15
CA ALA A 202 -58.90 -27.98 22.24
C ALA A 202 -60.03 -27.19 22.91
N GLU A 203 -61.04 -26.78 22.15
CA GLU A 203 -62.17 -25.99 22.67
C GLU A 203 -63.17 -26.84 23.48
N VAL A 204 -63.40 -28.10 23.08
CA VAL A 204 -64.26 -29.04 23.82
C VAL A 204 -63.64 -29.47 25.16
N LEU A 205 -62.30 -29.55 25.24
CA LEU A 205 -61.60 -29.93 26.48
C LEU A 205 -61.62 -28.80 27.52
N ALA A 206 -61.62 -27.54 27.09
CA ALA A 206 -61.71 -26.37 27.98
C ALA A 206 -63.12 -26.15 28.56
N ALA A 207 -64.17 -26.59 27.86
CA ALA A 207 -65.55 -26.43 28.29
C ALA A 207 -66.00 -27.45 29.38
N HIS A 208 -65.23 -28.52 29.61
CA HIS A 208 -65.60 -29.59 30.57
C HIS A 208 -64.92 -29.50 31.95
N THR A 209 -64.02 -28.53 32.17
CA THR A 209 -63.27 -28.43 33.44
C THR A 209 -63.80 -27.40 34.45
N HIS A 210 -64.91 -26.70 34.18
CA HIS A 210 -65.39 -25.61 35.05
C HIS A 210 -66.85 -25.69 35.52
N GLU A 211 -67.42 -26.88 35.67
CA GLU A 211 -68.63 -27.09 36.48
C GLU A 211 -68.40 -28.17 37.55
N ARG A 212 -67.98 -27.75 38.76
CA ARG A 212 -68.48 -28.33 40.01
C ARG A 212 -68.22 -27.41 41.22
N PRO A 213 -69.18 -27.25 42.16
CA PRO A 213 -69.12 -26.25 43.22
C PRO A 213 -68.73 -26.81 44.60
N THR A 214 -68.10 -25.94 45.42
CA THR A 214 -68.16 -25.87 46.92
C THR A 214 -67.53 -27.05 47.70
N PRO A 215 -67.20 -26.96 49.02
CA PRO A 215 -67.83 -26.24 50.14
C PRO A 215 -67.21 -24.90 50.52
#